data_AF-A0A842SMX9-F1
#
_entry.id   AF-A0A842SMX9-F1
#
_cell.length_a   1.000
_cell.length_b   1.000
_cell.length_c   1.000
_cell.angle_alpha   90.00
_cell.angle_beta   90.00
_cell.angle_gamma   90.00
#
_symmetry.space_group_name_H-M   'P 1'
#
loop_
_entity.id
_entity.type
_entity.pdbx_description
1 polymer ?
#
loop_
_entity_poly.entity_id
_entity_poly.type
_entity_poly.pdbx_seq_one_letter_code
_entity_poly.pdbx_strand_id
1 'polypeptide(L)'
;MKQGQGLSMNVIIIAAISLLVLVIISVLVLRAGGDVSTGTGCEGIGGQCVPSESGCPDGFRHDVVHNCKGRENEGKICCIPENFE
;
A
#
# COMPACT_ATOMS: atom_id res chain seq x y z
N MET A 1 -10.34 -24.95 44.97
CA MET A 1 -10.50 -24.56 43.56
C MET A 1 -9.18 -24.82 42.87
N LYS A 2 -9.08 -25.91 42.10
CA LYS A 2 -7.85 -26.32 41.41
C LYS A 2 -8.11 -26.20 39.90
N GLN A 3 -8.35 -24.98 39.44
CA GLN A 3 -8.51 -24.65 38.02
C GLN A 3 -7.27 -23.82 37.64
N GLY A 4 -6.39 -24.40 36.82
CA GLY A 4 -5.18 -23.70 36.36
C GLY A 4 -4.07 -24.63 35.84
N GLN A 5 -4.10 -25.91 36.19
CA GLN A 5 -3.19 -26.91 35.62
C GLN A 5 -3.92 -27.68 34.52
N GLY A 6 -3.91 -27.15 33.30
CA GLY A 6 -4.56 -27.83 32.18
C GLY A 6 -4.81 -27.02 30.92
N LEU A 7 -4.29 -25.79 30.80
CA LEU A 7 -3.96 -25.32 29.45
C LEU A 7 -2.88 -26.28 28.96
N SER A 8 -3.31 -27.27 28.16
CA SER A 8 -2.44 -28.31 27.62
C SER A 8 -1.17 -27.65 27.11
N MET A 9 0.00 -28.20 27.44
CA MET A 9 1.30 -27.62 27.09
C MET A 9 1.37 -27.20 25.62
N ASN A 10 0.67 -27.94 24.77
CA ASN A 10 0.49 -27.67 23.34
C ASN A 10 -0.15 -26.30 23.05
N VAL A 11 -1.12 -25.86 23.83
CA VAL A 11 -1.79 -24.56 23.67
C VAL A 11 -0.82 -23.40 23.95
N ILE A 12 0.01 -23.53 24.99
CA ILE A 12 1.02 -22.51 25.31
C ILE A 12 2.05 -22.43 24.18
N ILE A 13 2.47 -23.57 23.63
CA ILE A 13 3.41 -23.64 22.50
C ILE A 13 2.79 -22.97 21.26
N ILE A 14 1.55 -23.29 20.91
CA ILE A 14 0.86 -22.70 19.74
C ILE A 14 0.72 -21.18 19.91
N ALA A 15 0.35 -20.70 21.10
CA ALA A 15 0.22 -19.27 21.39
C ALA A 15 1.56 -18.52 21.26
N ALA A 16 2.67 -19.15 21.67
CA ALA A 16 4.00 -18.56 21.52
C ALA A 16 4.43 -18.48 20.04
N ILE A 17 4.20 -19.54 19.26
CA ILE A 17 4.52 -19.57 17.83
C ILE A 17 3.67 -18.55 17.06
N SER A 18 2.36 -18.45 17.35
CA SER A 18 1.48 -17.51 16.66
C SER A 18 1.86 -16.05 16.94
N LEU A 19 2.22 -15.72 18.19
CA LEU A 19 2.74 -14.39 18.54
C LEU A 19 4.01 -14.07 17.76
N LEU A 20 4.95 -15.02 17.69
CA LEU A 20 6.20 -14.82 16.94
C LEU A 20 5.95 -14.59 15.44
N VAL A 21 5.09 -15.41 14.83
CA VAL A 21 4.71 -15.26 13.42
C VAL A 21 4.02 -13.91 13.18
N LEU A 22 3.09 -13.50 14.05
CA LEU A 22 2.42 -12.21 13.94
C LEU A 22 3.39 -11.03 14.03
N VAL A 23 4.38 -11.08 14.93
CA VAL A 23 5.43 -10.05 15.02
C VAL A 23 6.23 -9.98 13.72
N ILE A 24 6.63 -11.12 13.15
CA ILE A 24 7.38 -11.18 11.89
C ILE A 24 6.55 -10.59 10.75
N ILE A 25 5.29 -11.02 10.60
CA ILE A 25 4.38 -10.49 9.57
C ILE A 25 4.19 -8.98 9.76
N SER A 26 4.01 -8.52 11.00
CA SER A 26 3.81 -7.10 11.28
C SER A 26 5.02 -6.27 10.87
N VAL A 27 6.24 -6.72 11.17
CA VAL A 27 7.48 -6.03 10.75
C VAL A 27 7.64 -6.05 9.24
N LEU A 28 7.33 -7.16 8.57
CA LEU A 28 7.40 -7.25 7.11
C LEU A 28 6.37 -6.35 6.43
N VAL A 29 5.13 -6.32 6.94
CA VAL A 29 4.06 -5.45 6.43
C VAL A 29 4.36 -3.98 6.71
N LEU A 30 4.93 -3.63 7.87
CA LEU A 30 5.34 -2.25 8.15
C LEU A 30 6.51 -1.81 7.26
N ARG A 31 7.44 -2.72 6.95
CA ARG A 31 8.54 -2.46 6.01
C ARG A 31 8.06 -2.33 4.57
N ALA A 32 7.16 -3.22 4.13
CA ALA A 32 6.55 -3.18 2.79
C ALA A 32 5.51 -2.05 2.64
N GLY A 33 4.87 -1.65 3.75
CA GLY A 33 3.86 -0.60 3.81
C GLY A 33 4.41 0.81 3.52
N GLY A 34 5.72 1.00 3.59
CA GLY A 34 6.36 2.19 3.03
C GLY A 34 6.20 2.26 1.50
N ASP A 35 6.25 1.11 0.83
CA ASP A 35 6.30 0.99 -0.63
C ASP A 35 4.90 0.84 -1.28
N VAL A 36 3.91 0.31 -0.56
CA VAL A 36 2.50 0.26 -1.06
C VAL A 36 1.93 1.65 -1.35
N SER A 37 2.49 2.68 -0.73
CA SER A 37 2.13 4.07 -1.00
C SER A 37 2.56 4.53 -2.39
N THR A 38 3.56 3.87 -2.99
CA THR A 38 4.08 4.09 -4.35
C THR A 38 3.17 3.41 -5.39
N GLY A 39 2.69 2.20 -5.11
CA GLY A 39 1.82 1.43 -6.03
C GLY A 39 0.41 2.00 -6.22
N THR A 40 -0.05 2.86 -5.33
CA THR A 40 -1.36 3.56 -5.43
C THR A 40 -1.24 5.00 -5.94
N GLY A 41 -0.05 5.44 -6.32
CA GLY A 41 0.16 6.75 -6.96
C GLY A 41 -0.28 6.74 -8.42
N CYS A 42 -0.35 7.94 -9.03
CA CYS A 42 -0.63 8.09 -10.46
C CYS A 42 0.22 7.14 -11.34
N GLU A 43 1.52 7.04 -11.05
CA GLU A 43 2.44 6.16 -11.78
C GLU A 43 2.24 4.67 -11.46
N GLY A 44 1.77 4.34 -10.25
CA GLY A 44 1.51 2.97 -9.82
C GLY A 44 0.33 2.32 -10.54
N ILE A 45 -0.61 3.13 -11.01
CA ILE A 45 -1.73 2.70 -11.86
C ILE A 45 -1.45 2.86 -13.36
N GLY A 46 -0.18 3.04 -13.76
CA GLY A 46 0.20 3.23 -15.17
C GLY A 46 -0.16 4.60 -15.76
N GLY A 47 -0.49 5.57 -14.90
CA GLY A 47 -0.65 6.97 -15.28
C GLY A 47 0.67 7.74 -15.31
N GLN A 48 0.60 8.98 -15.76
CA GLN A 48 1.74 9.89 -15.88
C GLN A 48 1.43 11.24 -15.23
N CYS A 49 2.43 11.77 -14.54
CA CYS A 49 2.36 13.08 -13.89
C CYS A 49 2.87 14.17 -14.82
N VAL A 50 1.95 14.96 -15.36
CA VAL A 50 2.27 16.05 -16.31
C VAL A 50 1.98 17.41 -15.69
N PRO A 51 2.66 18.49 -16.11
CA PRO A 51 2.33 19.84 -15.68
C PRO A 51 0.85 20.16 -15.91
N SER A 52 0.19 20.79 -14.93
CA SER A 52 -1.22 21.20 -15.08
C SER A 52 -1.43 22.11 -16.29
N GLU A 53 -0.43 22.93 -16.62
CA GLU A 53 -0.47 23.87 -17.74
C GLU A 53 -0.43 23.20 -19.12
N SER A 54 0.18 22.01 -19.24
CA SER A 54 0.27 21.29 -20.51
C SER A 54 -0.96 20.45 -20.84
N GLY A 55 -1.82 20.18 -19.84
CA GLY A 55 -2.92 19.22 -19.99
C GLY A 55 -2.44 17.77 -20.18
N CYS A 56 -3.39 16.84 -20.32
CA CYS A 56 -3.05 15.44 -20.60
C CYS A 56 -2.72 15.22 -22.09
N PRO A 57 -1.74 14.37 -22.41
CA PRO A 57 -1.42 13.99 -23.78
C PRO A 57 -2.56 13.19 -24.44
N ASP A 58 -2.60 13.17 -25.78
CA ASP A 58 -3.63 12.43 -26.54
C ASP A 58 -3.71 10.95 -26.13
N GLY A 59 -4.92 10.47 -25.87
CA GLY A 59 -5.17 9.10 -25.39
C GLY A 59 -5.06 8.93 -23.87
N PHE A 60 -4.85 10.02 -23.12
CA PHE A 60 -4.89 10.05 -21.66
C PHE A 60 -5.95 11.01 -21.14
N ARG A 61 -6.62 10.62 -20.06
CA ARG A 61 -7.62 11.43 -19.35
C ARG A 61 -7.11 11.87 -17.98
N HIS A 62 -7.54 13.05 -17.54
CA HIS A 62 -7.21 13.55 -16.20
C HIS A 62 -7.95 12.73 -15.14
N ASP A 63 -7.19 12.11 -14.25
CA ASP A 63 -7.72 11.42 -13.08
C ASP A 63 -7.65 12.31 -11.85
N VAL A 64 -8.82 12.57 -11.25
CA VAL A 64 -8.95 13.41 -10.04
C VAL A 64 -8.86 12.60 -8.74
N VAL A 65 -8.80 11.27 -8.84
CA VAL A 65 -8.76 10.37 -7.68
C VAL A 65 -7.31 10.16 -7.24
N HIS A 66 -6.41 10.01 -8.20
CA HIS A 66 -4.99 9.76 -7.97
C HIS A 66 -4.20 11.04 -8.09
N ASN A 67 -3.26 11.23 -7.15
CA ASN A 67 -2.41 12.40 -7.11
C ASN A 67 -0.97 12.01 -7.47
N CYS A 68 -0.24 12.99 -8.00
CA CYS A 68 1.19 12.88 -8.19
C CYS A 68 1.90 13.07 -6.86
N LYS A 69 2.58 12.02 -6.36
CA LYS A 69 3.29 12.06 -5.08
C LYS A 69 4.73 12.55 -5.30
N GLY A 70 5.28 13.29 -4.34
CA GLY A 70 6.64 13.83 -4.37
C GLY A 70 6.68 15.34 -4.47
N ARG A 71 7.69 15.98 -3.84
CA ARG A 71 7.85 17.45 -3.86
C ARG A 71 8.14 18.00 -5.26
N GLU A 72 8.65 17.17 -6.16
CA GLU A 72 8.90 17.51 -7.57
C GLU A 72 7.64 17.54 -8.45
N ASN A 73 6.48 17.19 -7.87
CA ASN A 73 5.20 17.09 -8.56
C ASN A 73 4.18 18.13 -8.06
N GLU A 74 4.60 19.16 -7.32
CA GLU A 74 3.75 20.31 -6.99
C GLU A 74 3.27 20.99 -8.28
N GLY A 75 1.95 21.03 -8.49
CA GLY A 75 1.34 21.61 -9.70
C GLY A 75 1.24 20.66 -10.90
N LYS A 76 1.50 19.36 -10.73
CA LYS A 76 1.25 18.34 -11.76
C LYS A 76 -0.10 17.66 -11.58
N ILE A 77 -0.74 17.30 -12.68
CA ILE A 77 -1.99 16.53 -12.74
C ILE A 77 -1.69 15.07 -13.12
N CYS A 78 -2.56 14.17 -12.69
CA CYS A 78 -2.45 12.76 -13.04
C CYS A 78 -3.20 12.46 -14.35
N CYS A 79 -2.52 11.89 -15.32
CA CYS A 79 -3.11 11.49 -16.60
C CYS A 79 -3.02 9.98 -16.77
N ILE A 80 -4.17 9.31 -16.88
CA ILE A 80 -4.26 7.85 -17.05
C ILE A 80 -4.69 7.51 -18.48
N PRO A 81 -4.20 6.41 -19.07
CA PRO A 81 -4.59 6.05 -20.42
C PRO A 81 -6.07 5.69 -20.47
N GLU A 82 -6.77 6.09 -21.54
CA GLU A 82 -8.21 5.88 -21.66
C GLU A 82 -8.63 4.40 -21.78
N ASN A 83 -7.69 3.51 -22.09
CA ASN A 83 -7.91 2.07 -22.29
C ASN A 83 -7.65 1.22 -21.03
N PHE A 84 -7.92 1.74 -19.84
CA PHE A 84 -7.88 0.95 -18.60
C PHE A 84 -9.17 0.12 -18.45
N GLU A 85 -9.31 -0.93 -19.28
CA GLU A 85 -10.30 -2.01 -19.14
C GLU A 85 -9.70 -3.22 -18.42
#